data_AF-A0A9P6F9U6-F1
#
_entry.id   AF-A0A9P6F9U6-F1
#
_cell.length_a   1.000
_cell.length_b   1.000
_cell.length_c   1.000
_cell.angle_alpha   90.00
_cell.angle_beta   90.00
_cell.angle_gamma   90.00
#
_symmetry.space_group_name_H-M   'P 1'
#
loop_
_entity.id
_entity.type
_entity.pdbx_description
1 polymer ?
#
loop_
_entity_poly.entity_id
_entity_poly.type
_entity_poly.pdbx_seq_one_letter_code
_entity_poly.pdbx_strand_id
1 'polypeptide(L)'
;MVHKPRNSLLAAGVNKYSRSQVVAKRVLYKRKPTSAVAANAPAANKTVEVKGAKNGGSRVIAAAKAPRFYAAEDVALPKKNRKHAGVAKLRNTIVPGTVLILLAGRYRGKRVVFLKQLESGLLLVSGPFKVNGVPLKRVNQAYVIATSTKVELDATKIDAQLNDAYFARPKAAKKAATEEAFFEGEKKKEPLAENKVALQKATDKVILEAVNKVEHLRQYLSAKFSLSKGQAPHALQF
;
A
#
# COMPACT_ATOMS: atom_id res chain seq x y z
N MET A 1 -7.44 -5.82 -27.49
CA MET A 1 -6.02 -5.79 -27.04
C MET A 1 -5.55 -4.33 -26.97
N VAL A 2 -5.16 -3.85 -25.78
CA VAL A 2 -4.63 -2.48 -25.63
C VAL A 2 -3.24 -2.43 -26.29
N HIS A 3 -3.10 -1.65 -27.37
CA HIS A 3 -1.83 -1.53 -28.10
C HIS A 3 -0.78 -0.86 -27.20
N LYS A 4 0.40 -1.47 -27.03
CA LYS A 4 1.55 -0.81 -26.38
C LYS A 4 1.87 0.54 -27.06
N PRO A 5 2.33 1.56 -26.31
CA PRO A 5 2.63 2.87 -26.89
C PRO A 5 3.71 2.75 -27.97
N ARG A 6 3.39 3.22 -29.19
CA ARG A 6 4.29 3.17 -30.37
C ARG A 6 5.43 4.21 -30.34
N ASN A 7 5.52 5.01 -29.28
CA ASN A 7 6.57 6.00 -29.07
C ASN A 7 7.07 5.86 -27.63
N SER A 8 8.32 5.46 -27.46
CA SER A 8 8.97 5.34 -26.15
C SER A 8 9.47 6.70 -25.67
N LEU A 9 9.67 6.85 -24.37
CA LEU A 9 10.29 8.04 -23.79
C LEU A 9 11.81 7.97 -23.91
N LEU A 10 12.47 9.09 -24.25
CA LEU A 10 13.92 9.27 -24.09
C LEU A 10 14.26 9.69 -22.65
N ALA A 11 13.46 10.60 -22.11
CA ALA A 11 13.49 11.06 -20.72
C ALA A 11 12.04 11.28 -20.25
N ALA A 12 11.83 11.47 -18.95
CA ALA A 12 10.49 11.74 -18.41
C ALA A 12 9.85 12.95 -19.12
N GLY A 13 8.73 12.73 -19.80
CA GLY A 13 8.02 13.76 -20.56
C GLY A 13 8.55 14.05 -21.96
N VAL A 14 9.68 13.46 -22.36
CA VAL A 14 10.28 13.65 -23.70
C VAL A 14 10.17 12.37 -24.51
N ASN A 15 9.41 12.42 -25.60
CA ASN A 15 9.23 11.29 -26.50
C ASN A 15 10.43 11.11 -27.45
N LYS A 16 10.70 9.86 -27.85
CA LYS A 16 11.77 9.51 -28.80
C LYS A 16 11.53 10.01 -30.21
N TYR A 17 10.29 9.90 -30.69
CA TYR A 17 9.92 10.34 -32.04
C TYR A 17 9.19 11.67 -32.02
N SER A 18 9.44 12.49 -33.04
CA SER A 18 8.77 13.77 -33.27
C SER A 18 7.31 13.58 -33.71
N ARG A 19 6.52 14.67 -33.71
CA ARG A 19 5.09 14.64 -34.06
C ARG A 19 4.84 14.07 -35.47
N SER A 20 5.64 14.47 -36.46
CA SER A 20 5.50 14.01 -37.86
C SER A 20 5.80 12.51 -38.01
N GLN A 21 6.88 12.04 -37.38
CA GLN A 21 7.23 10.61 -37.38
C GLN A 21 6.14 9.76 -36.72
N VAL A 22 5.50 10.26 -35.66
CA VAL A 22 4.39 9.56 -35.00
C VAL A 22 3.17 9.46 -35.90
N VAL A 23 2.83 10.51 -36.67
CA VAL A 23 1.71 10.50 -37.63
C VAL A 23 1.91 9.40 -38.69
N ALA A 24 3.12 9.31 -39.25
CA ALA A 24 3.48 8.28 -40.22
C ALA A 24 3.40 6.88 -39.60
N LYS A 25 4.04 6.66 -38.44
CA LYS A 25 4.05 5.36 -37.74
C LYS A 25 2.68 4.90 -37.24
N ARG A 26 1.78 5.83 -36.92
CA ARG A 26 0.40 5.52 -36.53
C ARG A 26 -0.54 5.42 -37.73
N VAL A 27 -0.05 5.73 -38.94
CA VAL A 27 -0.82 5.73 -40.18
C VAL A 27 -2.10 6.57 -40.04
N LEU A 28 -1.99 7.69 -39.29
CA LEU A 28 -3.14 8.54 -39.00
C LEU A 28 -3.69 9.19 -40.29
N TYR A 29 -2.83 9.41 -41.28
CA TYR A 29 -3.20 9.96 -42.58
C TYR A 29 -4.17 9.09 -43.37
N LYS A 30 -4.28 7.78 -43.07
CA LYS A 30 -5.30 6.89 -43.68
C LYS A 30 -6.54 6.69 -42.82
N ARG A 31 -6.54 7.18 -41.56
CA ARG A 31 -7.64 6.98 -40.62
C ARG A 31 -8.62 8.15 -40.74
N LYS A 32 -9.84 7.87 -41.20
CA LYS A 32 -10.94 8.84 -41.17
C LYS A 32 -11.51 8.91 -39.74
N PRO A 33 -11.64 10.10 -39.12
CA PRO A 33 -12.31 10.21 -37.84
C PRO A 33 -13.81 9.92 -38.03
N THR A 34 -14.32 8.90 -37.35
CA THR A 34 -15.77 8.70 -37.18
C THR A 34 -16.26 9.64 -36.08
N SER A 35 -17.24 10.48 -36.37
CA SER A 35 -17.91 11.30 -35.35
C SER A 35 -18.50 10.38 -34.28
N ALA A 36 -18.13 10.62 -33.02
CA ALA A 36 -18.72 9.91 -31.90
C ALA A 36 -20.18 10.35 -31.76
N VAL A 37 -21.11 9.39 -31.73
CA VAL A 37 -22.51 9.65 -31.38
C VAL A 37 -22.51 10.18 -29.94
N ALA A 38 -23.10 11.36 -29.74
CA ALA A 38 -23.21 11.97 -28.42
C ALA A 38 -23.96 11.00 -27.48
N ALA A 39 -23.37 10.72 -26.32
CA ALA A 39 -24.05 9.91 -25.31
C ALA A 39 -25.32 10.63 -24.85
N ASN A 40 -26.47 9.96 -24.93
CA ASN A 40 -27.74 10.50 -24.47
C ASN A 40 -27.64 10.84 -22.99
N ALA A 41 -28.03 12.07 -22.63
CA ALA A 41 -28.06 12.51 -21.25
C ALA A 41 -29.03 11.64 -20.42
N PRO A 42 -28.70 11.32 -19.16
CA PRO A 42 -29.58 10.53 -18.30
C PRO A 42 -30.92 11.26 -18.08
N ALA A 43 -32.04 10.53 -18.17
CA ALA A 43 -33.38 11.08 -18.04
C ALA A 43 -33.62 11.68 -16.64
N ALA A 44 -34.16 12.90 -16.59
CA ALA A 44 -34.38 13.65 -15.35
C ALA A 44 -35.51 13.06 -14.47
N ASN A 45 -36.44 12.32 -15.09
CA ASN A 45 -37.63 11.78 -14.44
C ASN A 45 -37.72 10.27 -14.67
N LYS A 46 -38.28 9.55 -13.68
CA LYS A 46 -38.59 8.12 -13.75
C LYS A 46 -40.09 7.93 -13.65
N THR A 47 -40.67 7.09 -14.50
CA THR A 47 -42.07 6.66 -14.39
C THR A 47 -42.15 5.50 -13.42
N VAL A 48 -42.97 5.63 -12.38
CA VAL A 48 -43.22 4.59 -11.38
C VAL A 48 -44.68 4.16 -11.51
N GLU A 49 -44.92 2.86 -11.63
CA GLU A 49 -46.28 2.31 -11.65
C GLU A 49 -46.92 2.42 -10.27
N VAL A 50 -48.18 2.85 -10.24
CA VAL A 50 -48.97 3.01 -9.02
C VAL A 50 -50.07 1.96 -9.00
N LYS A 51 -50.05 1.10 -7.99
CA LYS A 51 -51.06 0.04 -7.80
C LYS A 51 -52.37 0.63 -7.27
N GLY A 52 -53.48 0.26 -7.90
CA GLY A 52 -54.85 0.62 -7.51
C GLY A 52 -55.74 0.96 -8.70
N ALA A 53 -56.91 0.30 -8.80
CA ALA A 53 -57.79 0.34 -9.98
C ALA A 53 -58.32 1.75 -10.35
N LYS A 54 -58.29 2.71 -9.41
CA LYS A 54 -58.74 4.10 -9.61
C LYS A 54 -57.61 5.14 -9.61
N ASN A 55 -56.34 4.72 -9.63
CA ASN A 55 -55.17 5.60 -9.43
C ASN A 55 -54.35 5.92 -10.71
N GLY A 56 -54.88 5.64 -11.90
CA GLY A 56 -54.29 6.11 -13.17
C GLY A 56 -53.00 5.39 -13.61
N GLY A 57 -52.61 4.29 -12.96
CA GLY A 57 -51.60 3.33 -13.43
C GLY A 57 -50.13 3.76 -13.28
N SER A 58 -49.75 5.01 -13.58
CA SER A 58 -48.34 5.45 -13.47
C SER A 58 -48.19 6.91 -13.01
N ARG A 59 -47.06 7.22 -12.38
CA ARG A 59 -46.66 8.58 -11.97
C ARG A 59 -45.23 8.87 -12.40
N VAL A 60 -45.01 10.07 -12.93
CA VAL A 60 -43.67 10.57 -13.25
C VAL A 60 -43.09 11.23 -11.99
N ILE A 61 -41.94 10.75 -11.53
CA ILE A 61 -41.26 11.22 -10.31
C ILE A 61 -39.83 11.65 -10.68
N ALA A 62 -39.35 12.73 -10.07
CA ALA A 62 -37.96 13.19 -10.23
C ALA A 62 -36.95 12.10 -9.84
N ALA A 63 -35.90 11.95 -10.65
CA ALA A 63 -34.94 10.87 -10.48
C ALA A 63 -34.09 10.98 -9.20
N ALA A 64 -33.79 12.23 -8.81
CA ALA A 64 -33.15 12.60 -7.57
C ALA A 64 -34.04 13.65 -6.87
N LYS A 65 -34.46 13.37 -5.63
CA LYS A 65 -35.26 14.32 -4.84
C LYS A 65 -34.34 15.38 -4.24
N ALA A 66 -34.74 16.64 -4.29
CA ALA A 66 -34.04 17.73 -3.62
C ALA A 66 -34.07 17.52 -2.07
N PRO A 67 -33.02 17.95 -1.36
CA PRO A 67 -33.02 17.94 0.10
C PRO A 67 -34.13 18.85 0.64
N ARG A 68 -34.70 18.50 1.80
CA ARG A 68 -35.73 19.31 2.47
C ARG A 68 -35.16 20.46 3.29
N PHE A 69 -33.87 20.39 3.63
CA PHE A 69 -33.15 21.36 4.45
C PHE A 69 -32.07 22.03 3.61
N TYR A 70 -31.97 23.36 3.74
CA TYR A 70 -30.92 24.19 3.16
C TYR A 70 -30.14 24.84 4.30
N ALA A 71 -28.81 24.83 4.21
CA ALA A 71 -27.98 25.56 5.16
C ALA A 71 -28.11 27.07 4.93
N ALA A 72 -27.88 27.87 5.97
CA ALA A 72 -27.89 29.34 5.84
C ALA A 72 -26.71 29.88 5.02
N GLU A 73 -25.59 29.13 4.99
CA GLU A 73 -24.38 29.48 4.26
C GLU A 73 -23.89 28.28 3.44
N ASP A 74 -23.41 28.57 2.22
CA ASP A 74 -22.83 27.57 1.34
C ASP A 74 -21.32 27.40 1.61
N VAL A 75 -20.87 26.14 1.67
CA VAL A 75 -19.45 25.82 1.75
C VAL A 75 -18.84 25.80 0.35
N ALA A 76 -17.90 26.71 0.09
CA ALA A 76 -17.19 26.76 -1.19
C ALA A 76 -16.48 25.44 -1.53
N LEU A 77 -16.64 24.97 -2.76
CA LEU A 77 -16.01 23.73 -3.22
C LEU A 77 -14.48 23.90 -3.35
N PRO A 78 -13.68 22.93 -2.89
CA PRO A 78 -12.23 23.00 -3.04
C PRO A 78 -11.82 22.91 -4.52
N LYS A 79 -10.80 23.67 -4.90
CA LYS A 79 -10.24 23.64 -6.27
C LYS A 79 -9.69 22.24 -6.60
N LYS A 80 -9.97 21.76 -7.82
CA LYS A 80 -9.47 20.46 -8.29
C LYS A 80 -7.94 20.47 -8.36
N ASN A 81 -7.31 19.60 -7.57
CA ASN A 81 -5.87 19.40 -7.57
C ASN A 81 -5.49 18.18 -8.45
N ARG A 82 -4.35 18.23 -9.13
CA ARG A 82 -3.78 17.14 -9.95
C ARG A 82 -2.64 16.38 -9.24
N LYS A 83 -2.41 16.64 -7.96
CA LYS A 83 -1.45 15.88 -7.15
C LYS A 83 -1.98 14.47 -6.92
N HIS A 84 -1.16 13.47 -7.21
CA HIS A 84 -1.43 12.06 -6.93
C HIS A 84 -0.42 11.56 -5.89
N ALA A 85 -0.89 10.80 -4.90
CA ALA A 85 0.00 10.12 -3.97
C ALA A 85 0.67 8.93 -4.67
N GLY A 86 1.97 9.04 -4.93
CA GLY A 86 2.76 7.97 -5.53
C GLY A 86 3.28 6.96 -4.50
N VAL A 87 3.70 5.79 -4.98
CA VAL A 87 4.41 4.79 -4.18
C VAL A 87 5.84 5.28 -3.91
N ALA A 88 6.33 5.08 -2.70
CA ALA A 88 7.69 5.47 -2.33
C ALA A 88 8.73 4.68 -3.16
N LYS A 89 9.72 5.37 -3.73
CA LYS A 89 10.82 4.72 -4.45
C LYS A 89 11.76 4.01 -3.47
N LEU A 90 12.02 2.74 -3.72
CA LEU A 90 12.97 1.96 -2.93
C LEU A 90 14.38 2.52 -3.09
N ARG A 91 15.11 2.68 -1.97
CA ARG A 91 16.54 3.05 -1.99
C ARG A 91 17.36 1.90 -2.59
N ASN A 92 18.37 2.23 -3.39
CA ASN A 92 19.24 1.23 -4.03
C ASN A 92 19.98 0.31 -3.04
N THR A 93 20.21 0.78 -1.80
CA THR A 93 20.86 -0.01 -0.74
C THR A 93 19.96 -1.10 -0.16
N ILE A 94 18.65 -1.02 -0.39
CA ILE A 94 17.66 -1.96 0.14
C ILE A 94 17.32 -2.95 -0.97
N VAL A 95 17.90 -4.13 -0.88
CA VAL A 95 17.71 -5.25 -1.81
C VAL A 95 17.12 -6.41 -1.01
N PRO A 96 16.24 -7.26 -1.57
CA PRO A 96 15.74 -8.44 -0.86
C PRO A 96 16.87 -9.22 -0.17
N GLY A 97 16.71 -9.48 1.14
CA GLY A 97 17.73 -10.11 1.98
C GLY A 97 18.71 -9.16 2.69
N THR A 98 18.73 -7.86 2.38
CA THR A 98 19.53 -6.88 3.12
C THR A 98 19.12 -6.86 4.60
N VAL A 99 20.11 -6.85 5.50
CA VAL A 99 19.87 -6.65 6.92
C VAL A 99 19.63 -5.17 7.21
N LEU A 100 18.55 -4.91 7.94
CA LEU A 100 18.01 -3.61 8.25
C LEU A 100 18.07 -3.37 9.76
N ILE A 101 18.48 -2.18 10.19
CA ILE A 101 18.39 -1.74 11.59
C ILE A 101 17.15 -0.88 11.74
N LEU A 102 16.22 -1.30 12.61
CA LEU A 102 15.03 -0.52 12.91
C LEU A 102 15.36 0.66 13.83
N LEU A 103 14.96 1.87 13.47
CA LEU A 103 15.22 3.07 14.29
C LEU A 103 14.03 3.44 15.19
N ALA A 104 12.82 3.18 14.74
CA ALA A 104 11.60 3.63 15.42
C ALA A 104 10.74 2.48 15.96
N GLY A 105 9.92 2.79 16.96
CA GLY A 105 8.92 1.90 17.54
C GLY A 105 9.47 0.91 18.57
N ARG A 106 8.65 -0.11 18.88
CA ARG A 106 8.93 -1.10 19.94
C ARG A 106 10.18 -1.95 19.71
N TYR A 107 10.58 -2.10 18.44
CA TYR A 107 11.72 -2.94 18.02
C TYR A 107 12.93 -2.11 17.59
N ARG A 108 13.04 -0.84 18.02
CA ARG A 108 14.20 0.01 17.75
C ARG A 108 15.52 -0.67 18.17
N GLY A 109 16.56 -0.45 17.38
CA GLY A 109 17.88 -1.07 17.49
C GLY A 109 17.95 -2.53 17.03
N LYS A 110 16.83 -3.23 16.78
CA LYS A 110 16.89 -4.62 16.33
C LYS A 110 17.30 -4.69 14.86
N ARG A 111 18.07 -5.73 14.54
CA ARG A 111 18.51 -6.09 13.18
C ARG A 111 17.56 -7.10 12.58
N VAL A 112 17.05 -6.83 11.40
CA VAL A 112 15.88 -7.50 10.82
C VAL A 112 16.12 -7.69 9.32
N VAL A 113 15.60 -8.74 8.70
CA VAL A 113 15.88 -9.03 7.28
C VAL A 113 14.78 -8.48 6.39
N PHE A 114 15.15 -7.71 5.36
CA PHE A 114 14.23 -7.21 4.35
C PHE A 114 13.75 -8.33 3.42
N LEU A 115 12.45 -8.38 3.14
CA LEU A 115 11.84 -9.40 2.29
C LEU A 115 11.42 -8.83 0.94
N LYS A 116 10.42 -7.95 0.93
CA LYS A 116 9.89 -7.29 -0.27
C LYS A 116 9.30 -5.93 0.06
N GLN A 117 9.17 -5.07 -0.95
CA GLN A 117 8.38 -3.85 -0.83
C GLN A 117 6.90 -4.18 -1.12
N LEU A 118 5.99 -3.68 -0.29
CA LEU A 118 4.55 -3.83 -0.50
C LEU A 118 4.01 -2.76 -1.45
N GLU A 119 2.78 -2.93 -1.93
CA GLU A 119 2.12 -2.00 -2.86
C GLU A 119 1.95 -0.60 -2.26
N SER A 120 1.77 -0.51 -0.93
CA SER A 120 1.78 0.76 -0.19
C SER A 120 3.12 1.50 -0.20
N GLY A 121 4.20 0.84 -0.63
CA GLY A 121 5.57 1.34 -0.57
C GLY A 121 6.28 1.06 0.76
N LEU A 122 5.60 0.45 1.74
CA LEU A 122 6.21 0.01 2.99
C LEU A 122 7.06 -1.25 2.79
N LEU A 123 8.08 -1.40 3.62
CA LEU A 123 8.96 -2.57 3.61
C LEU A 123 8.32 -3.69 4.43
N LEU A 124 8.23 -4.89 3.86
CA LEU A 124 7.98 -6.10 4.61
C LEU A 124 9.32 -6.62 5.16
N VAL A 125 9.37 -6.77 6.48
CA VAL A 125 10.58 -7.16 7.19
C VAL A 125 10.25 -8.30 8.18
N SER A 126 11.14 -9.28 8.33
CA SER A 126 11.06 -10.30 9.38
C SER A 126 12.40 -10.41 10.10
N GLY A 127 12.36 -10.40 11.42
CA GLY A 127 13.51 -10.74 12.24
C GLY A 127 13.21 -12.11 12.80
N PRO A 128 13.83 -13.20 12.31
CA PRO A 128 13.40 -14.56 12.62
C PRO A 128 12.95 -14.66 14.08
N PHE A 129 11.66 -14.94 14.32
CA PHE A 129 11.01 -14.58 15.58
C PHE A 129 11.69 -15.25 16.79
N LYS A 130 12.23 -16.44 16.57
CA LYS A 130 13.03 -17.22 17.52
C LYS A 130 14.38 -16.56 17.91
N VAL A 131 14.95 -15.74 17.04
CA VAL A 131 16.27 -15.10 17.22
C VAL A 131 16.16 -13.76 17.92
N ASN A 132 15.27 -12.88 17.46
CA ASN A 132 15.20 -11.50 17.96
C ASN A 132 13.78 -11.06 18.35
N GLY A 133 12.76 -11.91 18.23
CA GLY A 133 11.37 -11.61 18.63
C GLY A 133 10.68 -10.51 17.80
N VAL A 134 11.13 -10.25 16.56
CA VAL A 134 10.48 -9.29 15.65
C VAL A 134 9.61 -10.06 14.65
N PRO A 135 8.28 -10.07 14.78
CA PRO A 135 7.43 -10.78 13.82
C PRO A 135 7.47 -10.08 12.45
N LEU A 136 6.87 -10.72 11.45
CA LEU A 136 6.56 -10.10 10.16
C LEU A 136 5.87 -8.76 10.37
N LYS A 137 6.51 -7.69 9.88
CA LYS A 137 6.08 -6.33 10.14
C LYS A 137 6.31 -5.43 8.95
N ARG A 138 5.37 -4.49 8.76
CA ARG A 138 5.50 -3.38 7.83
C ARG A 138 6.27 -2.23 8.47
N VAL A 139 7.27 -1.73 7.77
CA VAL A 139 8.15 -0.65 8.25
C VAL A 139 8.32 0.39 7.14
N ASN A 140 8.28 1.66 7.51
CA ASN A 140 8.61 2.73 6.57
C ASN A 140 10.14 2.82 6.40
N GLN A 141 10.57 2.82 5.14
CA GLN A 141 11.96 2.94 4.71
C GLN A 141 12.74 4.08 5.37
N ALA A 142 12.09 5.19 5.72
CA ALA A 142 12.75 6.32 6.39
C ALA A 142 13.26 5.99 7.80
N TYR A 143 12.65 5.02 8.49
CA TYR A 143 13.01 4.65 9.86
C TYR A 143 13.93 3.43 9.93
N VAL A 144 14.75 3.25 8.91
CA VAL A 144 15.62 2.09 8.76
C VAL A 144 16.99 2.51 8.25
N ILE A 145 18.03 1.92 8.84
CA ILE A 145 19.38 1.91 8.27
C ILE A 145 19.56 0.60 7.50
N ALA A 146 19.87 0.71 6.21
CA ALA A 146 20.27 -0.44 5.42
C ALA A 146 21.75 -0.71 5.68
N THR A 147 22.08 -1.94 6.07
CA THR A 147 23.47 -2.37 6.22
C THR A 147 23.99 -2.97 4.92
N SER A 148 25.31 -3.09 4.83
CA SER A 148 26.03 -3.78 3.76
C SER A 148 25.82 -5.30 3.76
N THR A 149 25.48 -5.88 4.91
CA THR A 149 25.21 -7.32 5.06
C THR A 149 23.95 -7.73 4.30
N LYS A 150 24.07 -8.76 3.46
CA LYS A 150 22.98 -9.34 2.68
C LYS A 150 22.90 -10.83 2.92
N VAL A 151 21.68 -11.34 3.00
CA VAL A 151 21.37 -12.77 3.04
C VAL A 151 20.78 -13.14 1.70
N GLU A 152 21.27 -14.21 1.08
CA GLU A 152 20.70 -14.70 -0.17
C GLU A 152 19.32 -15.30 0.11
N LEU A 153 18.27 -14.61 -0.34
CA LEU A 153 16.89 -15.04 -0.22
C LEU A 153 16.24 -15.13 -1.59
N ASP A 154 15.62 -16.27 -1.88
CA ASP A 154 14.76 -16.42 -3.05
C ASP A 154 13.45 -15.68 -2.80
N ALA A 155 13.25 -14.53 -3.45
CA ALA A 155 12.05 -13.71 -3.29
C ALA A 155 10.74 -14.46 -3.63
N THR A 156 10.82 -15.53 -4.42
CA THR A 156 9.71 -16.41 -4.81
C THR A 156 9.16 -17.26 -3.66
N LYS A 157 9.94 -17.49 -2.60
CA LYS A 157 9.52 -18.29 -1.44
C LYS A 157 8.69 -17.49 -0.43
N ILE A 158 8.56 -16.18 -0.61
CA ILE A 158 7.74 -15.33 0.25
C ILE A 158 6.30 -15.38 -0.24
N ASP A 159 5.38 -15.81 0.63
CA ASP A 159 3.97 -15.98 0.30
C ASP A 159 3.34 -14.69 -0.28
N ALA A 160 2.57 -14.86 -1.35
CA ALA A 160 1.78 -13.81 -1.99
C ALA A 160 0.68 -13.28 -1.05
N GLN A 161 0.22 -14.08 -0.09
CA GLN A 161 -0.77 -13.66 0.92
C GLN A 161 -0.27 -12.52 1.82
N LEU A 162 1.05 -12.31 1.92
CA LEU A 162 1.66 -11.20 2.65
C LEU A 162 1.57 -9.89 1.87
N ASN A 163 0.37 -9.31 1.83
CA ASN A 163 0.05 -8.02 1.22
C ASN A 163 -0.36 -6.98 2.28
N ASP A 164 -0.65 -5.75 1.86
CA ASP A 164 -1.04 -4.67 2.79
C ASP A 164 -2.34 -4.94 3.55
N ALA A 165 -3.27 -5.68 2.96
CA ALA A 165 -4.55 -6.05 3.57
C ALA A 165 -4.35 -7.01 4.75
N TYR A 166 -3.42 -7.95 4.64
CA TYR A 166 -3.07 -8.88 5.72
C TYR A 166 -2.64 -8.14 7.01
N PHE A 167 -1.94 -7.01 6.86
CA PHE A 167 -1.47 -6.20 7.98
C PHE A 167 -2.41 -5.03 8.35
N ALA A 168 -3.61 -4.98 7.78
CA ALA A 168 -4.60 -3.99 8.17
C ALA A 168 -5.05 -4.26 9.61
N ARG A 169 -5.15 -3.19 10.41
CA ARG A 169 -5.70 -3.30 11.76
C ARG A 169 -7.22 -3.47 11.64
N PRO A 170 -7.83 -4.42 12.39
CA PRO A 170 -9.29 -4.51 12.43
C PRO A 170 -9.84 -3.19 12.97
N LYS A 171 -10.86 -2.65 12.30
CA LYS A 171 -11.57 -1.47 12.80
C LYS A 171 -12.48 -1.95 13.93
N ALA A 172 -12.30 -1.40 15.14
CA ALA A 172 -13.26 -1.61 16.20
C ALA A 172 -14.61 -1.01 15.77
N ALA A 173 -15.71 -1.71 16.05
CA ALA A 173 -17.04 -1.15 15.88
C ALA A 173 -17.15 0.13 16.71
N LYS A 174 -17.71 1.20 16.12
CA LYS A 174 -18.04 2.41 16.86
C LYS A 174 -19.09 2.03 17.90
N LYS A 175 -18.71 2.00 19.18
CA LYS A 175 -19.68 1.88 20.28
C LYS A 175 -20.52 3.16 20.34
N ALA A 176 -21.76 3.05 20.80
CA ALA A 176 -22.54 4.23 21.17
C ALA A 176 -21.75 5.05 22.20
N ALA A 177 -21.81 6.38 22.10
CA ALA A 177 -21.15 7.28 23.03
C ALA A 177 -21.94 7.32 24.35
N THR A 178 -21.90 6.23 25.12
CA THR A 178 -22.46 6.13 26.47
C THR A 178 -21.32 6.23 27.50
N GLU A 179 -21.59 6.83 28.68
CA GLU A 179 -20.59 7.00 29.75
C GLU A 179 -19.96 5.67 30.18
N GLU A 180 -20.73 4.58 30.23
CA GLU A 180 -20.26 3.25 30.61
C GLU A 180 -19.19 2.70 29.65
N ALA A 181 -19.28 3.04 28.35
CA ALA A 181 -18.29 2.63 27.36
C ALA A 181 -16.96 3.41 27.46
N PHE A 182 -16.94 4.54 28.19
CA PHE A 182 -15.74 5.35 28.43
C PHE A 182 -14.87 4.78 29.56
N PHE A 183 -15.47 4.11 30.55
CA PHE A 183 -14.77 3.51 31.71
C PHE A 183 -14.35 2.05 31.50
N GLU A 184 -14.82 1.37 30.46
CA GLU A 184 -14.24 0.08 30.05
C GLU A 184 -12.79 0.29 29.59
N GLY A 185 -11.83 0.05 30.50
CA GLY A 185 -10.40 0.15 30.24
C GLY A 185 -9.88 -0.76 29.11
N GLU A 186 -8.56 -0.75 28.89
CA GLU A 186 -7.91 -1.51 27.80
C GLU A 186 -8.38 -2.98 27.77
N LYS A 187 -9.15 -3.33 26.74
CA LYS A 187 -9.59 -4.71 26.50
C LYS A 187 -8.38 -5.65 26.50
N LYS A 188 -8.53 -6.81 27.18
CA LYS A 188 -7.55 -7.90 27.15
C LYS A 188 -7.14 -8.19 25.71
N LYS A 189 -5.83 -8.24 25.45
CA LYS A 189 -5.27 -8.55 24.13
C LYS A 189 -5.76 -9.93 23.70
N GLU A 190 -6.56 -9.98 22.64
CA GLU A 190 -7.01 -11.24 22.06
C GLU A 190 -5.81 -12.10 21.62
N PRO A 191 -5.91 -13.44 21.73
CA PRO A 191 -4.88 -14.34 21.26
C PRO A 191 -4.64 -14.15 19.75
N LEU A 192 -3.39 -14.30 19.32
CA LEU A 192 -3.05 -14.22 17.91
C LEU A 192 -3.68 -15.38 17.14
N ALA A 193 -4.34 -15.07 16.02
CA ALA A 193 -4.89 -16.07 15.12
C ALA A 193 -3.80 -17.08 14.66
N GLU A 194 -4.12 -18.36 14.68
CA GLU A 194 -3.20 -19.47 14.38
C GLU A 194 -2.57 -19.35 12.99
N ASN A 195 -3.34 -18.89 12.01
CA ASN A 195 -2.88 -18.63 10.64
C ASN A 195 -1.67 -17.70 10.60
N LYS A 196 -1.62 -16.67 11.46
CA LYS A 196 -0.50 -15.72 11.52
C LYS A 196 0.76 -16.39 12.06
N VAL A 197 0.60 -17.29 13.02
CA VAL A 197 1.69 -18.05 13.62
C VAL A 197 2.26 -19.06 12.62
N ALA A 198 1.40 -19.79 11.90
CA ALA A 198 1.82 -20.74 10.87
C ALA A 198 2.62 -20.04 9.76
N LEU A 199 2.12 -18.91 9.27
CA LEU A 199 2.75 -18.16 8.19
C LEU A 199 4.09 -17.52 8.62
N GLN A 200 4.19 -17.07 9.87
CA GLN A 200 5.46 -16.65 10.46
C GLN A 200 6.48 -17.80 10.48
N LYS A 201 6.08 -18.99 10.97
CA LYS A 201 6.97 -20.16 11.04
C LYS A 201 7.47 -20.58 9.65
N ALA A 202 6.59 -20.59 8.66
CA ALA A 202 6.94 -20.91 7.27
C ALA A 202 7.99 -19.93 6.71
N THR A 203 7.77 -18.63 6.91
CA THR A 203 8.70 -17.59 6.44
C THR A 203 10.03 -17.64 7.19
N ASP A 204 9.99 -17.81 8.51
CA ASP A 204 11.20 -17.88 9.33
C ASP A 204 12.05 -19.11 9.03
N LYS A 205 11.46 -20.23 8.64
CA LYS A 205 12.20 -21.42 8.21
C LYS A 205 13.13 -21.11 7.03
N VAL A 206 12.61 -20.45 6.00
CA VAL A 206 13.38 -20.03 4.82
C VAL A 206 14.52 -19.09 5.19
N ILE A 207 14.25 -18.10 6.07
CA ILE A 207 15.27 -17.13 6.49
C ILE A 207 16.34 -17.81 7.35
N LEU A 208 15.96 -18.69 8.27
CA LEU A 208 16.90 -19.38 9.15
C LEU A 208 17.83 -20.33 8.39
N GLU A 209 17.33 -21.03 7.36
CA GLU A 209 18.16 -21.84 6.47
C GLU A 209 19.25 -21.00 5.80
N ALA A 210 18.93 -19.79 5.33
CA ALA A 210 19.91 -18.89 4.74
C ALA A 210 20.85 -18.26 5.79
N VAL A 211 20.33 -17.89 6.96
CA VAL A 211 21.11 -17.28 8.04
C VAL A 211 22.14 -18.25 8.63
N ASN A 212 21.79 -19.53 8.76
CA ASN A 212 22.70 -20.53 9.34
C ASN A 212 23.88 -20.89 8.41
N LYS A 213 23.78 -20.56 7.10
CA LYS A 213 24.91 -20.72 6.16
C LYS A 213 26.02 -19.69 6.38
N VAL A 214 25.68 -18.54 6.97
CA VAL A 214 26.63 -17.44 7.21
C VAL A 214 27.08 -17.50 8.66
N GLU A 215 28.39 -17.61 8.85
CA GLU A 215 29.00 -17.68 10.18
C GLU A 215 28.65 -16.44 11.02
N HIS A 216 28.35 -16.64 12.31
CA HIS A 216 27.99 -15.60 13.28
C HIS A 216 26.76 -14.72 12.96
N LEU A 217 26.09 -14.89 11.82
CA LEU A 217 24.99 -14.00 11.42
C LEU A 217 23.77 -14.12 12.36
N ARG A 218 23.53 -15.31 12.91
CA ARG A 218 22.48 -15.53 13.91
C ARG A 218 22.72 -14.71 15.18
N GLN A 219 23.97 -14.63 15.64
CA GLN A 219 24.37 -13.83 16.81
C GLN A 219 24.23 -12.34 16.47
N TYR A 220 24.69 -11.93 15.28
CA TYR A 220 24.53 -10.56 14.79
C TYR A 220 23.06 -10.11 14.78
N LEU A 221 22.14 -10.92 14.26
CA LEU A 221 20.69 -10.61 14.23
C LEU A 221 20.03 -10.55 15.62
N SER A 222 20.53 -11.32 16.58
CA SER A 222 20.05 -11.30 17.97
C SER A 222 20.50 -10.04 18.72
N ALA A 223 21.70 -9.53 18.41
CA ALA A 223 22.27 -8.37 19.04
C ALA A 223 21.55 -7.07 18.61
N LYS A 224 21.45 -6.14 19.56
CA LYS A 224 20.84 -4.82 19.35
C LYS A 224 21.91 -3.80 18.93
N PHE A 225 21.56 -2.94 17.99
CA PHE A 225 22.33 -1.76 17.64
C PHE A 225 22.10 -0.65 18.67
N SER A 226 23.20 -0.11 19.16
CA SER A 226 23.28 1.09 20.00
C SER A 226 24.58 1.81 19.68
N LEU A 227 24.62 3.12 19.90
CA LEU A 227 25.83 3.91 19.82
C LEU A 227 26.47 4.00 21.21
N SER A 228 27.75 3.69 21.29
CA SER A 228 28.56 3.88 22.50
C SER A 228 29.30 5.22 22.46
N LYS A 229 29.84 5.66 23.60
CA LYS A 229 30.67 6.87 23.67
C LYS A 229 31.84 6.76 22.66
N GLY A 230 32.03 7.80 21.86
CA GLY A 230 33.06 7.86 20.81
C GLY A 230 32.64 7.32 19.44
N GLN A 231 31.47 6.68 19.30
CA GLN A 231 30.96 6.23 18.00
C GLN A 231 30.14 7.34 17.33
N ALA A 232 30.69 7.97 16.30
CA ALA A 232 30.02 9.01 15.53
C ALA A 232 29.35 8.42 14.27
N PRO A 233 28.01 8.55 14.09
CA PRO A 233 27.31 7.89 12.98
C PRO A 233 27.78 8.26 11.58
N HIS A 234 28.31 9.47 11.38
CA HIS A 234 28.85 9.90 10.09
C HIS A 234 30.17 9.21 9.72
N ALA A 235 30.90 8.67 10.71
CA ALA A 235 32.12 7.90 10.53
C ALA A 235 31.87 6.39 10.45
N LEU A 236 30.67 5.93 10.82
CA LEU A 236 30.30 4.52 10.74
C LEU A 236 29.90 4.13 9.31
N GLN A 237 30.40 2.98 8.87
CA GLN A 237 29.92 2.32 7.66
C GLN A 237 28.89 1.26 8.05
N PHE A 238 27.72 1.34 7.45
CA PHE A 238 26.60 0.45 7.70
C PHE A 238 26.50 -0.59 6.61
#